data_AF-A0AAW2LV23-F1
#
_entry.id   AF-A0AAW2LV23-F1
#
_cell.length_a   1.000
_cell.length_b   1.000
_cell.length_c   1.000
_cell.angle_alpha   90.00
_cell.angle_beta   90.00
_cell.angle_gamma   90.00
#
_symmetry.space_group_name_H-M   'P 1'
#
loop_
_entity.id
_entity.type
_entity.pdbx_description
1 polymer ?
#
loop_
_entity_poly.entity_id
_entity_poly.type
_entity_poly.pdbx_seq_one_letter_code
_entity_poly.pdbx_strand_id
1 'polypeptide(L)'
;MSNSLAAKLQKLLMLASPYHRLLLSKLVHLGPDLGLPINFRPRLCNDHPDKFKVVDTSYGRALELVNWDSNLANILPLRDENESVGLIVDRPLKFKHLRLRKGLNVKRQHRDYLIRFRELPNVCPYNTNVTDLVKESIEAEKRACAVVREVLGMTVEKRTLVDHLTHFRKEFGLPNKLRGMLVRHPEMFYVSLKGQRDSVFLVEGYNDKGVIVEKDEISAIKDELMELVREGKRMRRERRKEYIYGDVNKSDTQPLDNQVDDEYYDDFADDLDDLFQLEDYSSEDDVDDDESEEELIRLEEKGEFWMAETTASSINQNDCGSGPW
;
A
#
# COMPACT_ATOMS: atom_id res chain seq x y z
N MET A 1 -8.93 7.58 -22.38
CA MET A 1 -9.17 8.06 -20.99
C MET A 1 -10.63 7.93 -20.52
N SER A 2 -11.57 8.85 -20.79
CA SER A 2 -12.89 8.95 -20.10
C SER A 2 -13.64 7.62 -19.88
N ASN A 3 -13.92 6.87 -20.94
CA ASN A 3 -14.65 5.59 -20.86
C ASN A 3 -13.95 4.53 -19.98
N SER A 4 -12.62 4.59 -19.86
CA SER A 4 -11.85 3.70 -18.97
C SER A 4 -12.00 4.11 -17.49
N LEU A 5 -11.95 5.42 -17.21
CA LEU A 5 -12.22 5.94 -15.86
C LEU A 5 -13.66 5.66 -15.41
N ALA A 6 -14.62 5.74 -16.35
CA ALA A 6 -16.00 5.31 -16.11
C ALA A 6 -16.07 3.81 -15.80
N ALA A 7 -15.40 2.94 -16.56
CA ALA A 7 -15.36 1.51 -16.29
C ALA A 7 -14.70 1.16 -14.94
N LYS A 8 -13.61 1.84 -14.54
CA LYS A 8 -12.99 1.72 -13.20
C LYS A 8 -13.99 2.09 -12.10
N LEU A 9 -14.68 3.23 -12.24
CA LEU A 9 -15.68 3.67 -11.25
C LEU A 9 -16.92 2.75 -11.23
N GLN A 10 -17.33 2.21 -12.37
CA GLN A 10 -18.43 1.25 -12.46
C GLN A 10 -18.08 -0.06 -11.74
N LYS A 11 -16.88 -0.62 -11.97
CA LYS A 11 -16.33 -1.74 -11.18
C LYS A 11 -16.33 -1.42 -9.68
N LEU A 12 -15.92 -0.21 -9.28
CA LEU A 12 -15.91 0.20 -7.87
C LEU A 12 -17.32 0.22 -7.25
N LEU A 13 -18.33 0.70 -7.98
CA LEU A 13 -19.73 0.65 -7.55
C LEU A 13 -20.28 -0.80 -7.51
N MET A 14 -19.89 -1.65 -8.45
CA MET A 14 -20.25 -3.08 -8.46
C MET A 14 -19.67 -3.86 -7.26
N LEU A 15 -18.52 -3.43 -6.71
CA LEU A 15 -17.97 -3.98 -5.46
C LEU A 15 -18.75 -3.53 -4.20
N ALA A 16 -19.52 -2.43 -4.28
CA ALA A 16 -20.25 -1.83 -3.15
C ALA A 16 -21.60 -2.54 -2.84
N SER A 17 -21.60 -3.87 -2.91
CA SER A 17 -22.74 -4.74 -2.59
C SER A 17 -23.15 -4.62 -1.11
N PRO A 18 -24.47 -4.58 -0.77
CA PRO A 18 -25.60 -4.87 -1.65
C PRO A 18 -26.22 -3.63 -2.33
N TYR A 19 -25.83 -2.42 -1.93
CA TYR A 19 -26.54 -1.20 -2.33
C TYR A 19 -26.03 -0.57 -3.63
N HIS A 20 -24.83 -0.92 -4.08
CA HIS A 20 -24.16 -0.38 -5.28
C HIS A 20 -24.13 1.16 -5.31
N ARG A 21 -23.92 1.74 -4.10
CA ARG A 21 -23.96 3.17 -3.80
C ARG A 21 -22.73 3.59 -3.02
N LEU A 22 -22.09 4.69 -3.44
CA LEU A 22 -20.94 5.29 -2.76
C LEU A 22 -21.17 6.79 -2.53
N LEU A 23 -20.84 7.31 -1.36
CA LEU A 23 -21.00 8.74 -1.05
C LEU A 23 -20.00 9.59 -1.85
N LEU A 24 -20.47 10.67 -2.47
CA LEU A 24 -19.64 11.57 -3.29
C LEU A 24 -18.66 12.42 -2.46
N SER A 25 -18.82 12.46 -1.14
CA SER A 25 -17.80 12.95 -0.20
C SER A 25 -16.66 11.93 -0.05
N LYS A 26 -16.98 10.69 0.33
CA LYS A 26 -16.03 9.58 0.49
C LYS A 26 -15.16 9.38 -0.74
N LEU A 27 -15.79 9.38 -1.93
CA LEU A 27 -15.13 9.12 -3.21
C LEU A 27 -14.03 10.13 -3.57
N VAL A 28 -14.02 11.33 -2.97
CA VAL A 28 -12.92 12.31 -3.16
C VAL A 28 -11.60 11.79 -2.60
N HIS A 29 -11.60 10.99 -1.54
CA HIS A 29 -10.36 10.48 -0.93
C HIS A 29 -9.69 9.41 -1.81
N LEU A 30 -10.49 8.53 -2.43
CA LEU A 30 -10.00 7.46 -3.32
C LEU A 30 -9.85 7.93 -4.78
N GLY A 31 -10.43 9.08 -5.14
CA GLY A 31 -10.39 9.63 -6.49
C GLY A 31 -8.98 9.81 -7.06
N PRO A 32 -8.04 10.46 -6.35
CA PRO A 32 -6.64 10.59 -6.77
C PRO A 32 -5.96 9.23 -6.99
N ASP A 33 -6.14 8.27 -6.07
CA ASP A 33 -5.56 6.92 -6.18
C ASP A 33 -6.05 6.21 -7.46
N LEU A 34 -7.32 6.42 -7.85
CA LEU A 34 -7.94 5.87 -9.05
C LEU A 34 -7.65 6.67 -10.34
N GLY A 35 -6.96 7.81 -10.26
CA GLY A 35 -6.72 8.70 -11.41
C GLY A 35 -7.96 9.48 -11.86
N LEU A 36 -8.97 9.65 -10.99
CA LEU A 36 -10.16 10.46 -11.30
C LEU A 36 -9.82 11.96 -11.28
N PRO A 37 -10.28 12.75 -12.27
CA PRO A 37 -10.06 14.20 -12.25
C PRO A 37 -10.81 14.86 -11.09
N ILE A 38 -10.27 15.94 -10.52
CA ILE A 38 -10.87 16.70 -9.41
C ILE A 38 -12.35 17.05 -9.69
N ASN A 39 -12.66 17.37 -10.95
CA ASN A 39 -14.01 17.70 -11.44
C ASN A 39 -14.83 16.47 -11.91
N PHE A 40 -14.59 15.26 -11.37
CA PHE A 40 -15.31 14.04 -11.75
C PHE A 40 -16.83 14.14 -11.55
N ARG A 41 -17.28 14.92 -10.55
CA ARG A 41 -18.71 15.04 -10.20
C ARG A 41 -19.58 15.56 -11.36
N PRO A 42 -19.37 16.77 -11.92
CA PRO A 42 -20.19 17.29 -13.02
C PRO A 42 -19.85 16.72 -14.39
N ARG A 43 -18.65 16.17 -14.62
CA ARG A 43 -18.28 15.54 -15.90
C ARG A 43 -18.74 14.08 -15.94
N LEU A 44 -18.02 13.19 -15.26
CA LEU A 44 -18.18 11.73 -15.37
C LEU A 44 -19.60 11.21 -15.07
N CYS A 45 -20.39 11.93 -14.25
CA CYS A 45 -21.79 11.56 -13.99
C CYS A 45 -22.76 12.03 -15.08
N ASN A 46 -22.49 13.19 -15.71
CA ASN A 46 -23.32 13.73 -16.79
C ASN A 46 -22.94 13.14 -18.17
N ASP A 47 -21.67 12.75 -18.33
CA ASP A 47 -21.14 12.10 -19.54
C ASP A 47 -21.66 10.65 -19.69
N HIS A 48 -22.15 10.03 -18.60
CA HIS A 48 -22.56 8.63 -18.53
C HIS A 48 -23.86 8.38 -17.70
N PRO A 49 -25.00 9.00 -18.06
CA PRO A 49 -26.26 8.87 -17.31
C PRO A 49 -26.81 7.44 -17.31
N ASP A 50 -26.51 6.67 -18.36
CA ASP A 50 -26.94 5.26 -18.50
C ASP A 50 -26.26 4.32 -17.49
N LYS A 51 -25.15 4.77 -16.88
CA LYS A 51 -24.33 4.00 -15.94
C LYS A 51 -24.48 4.50 -14.51
N PHE A 52 -24.61 5.81 -14.30
CA PHE A 52 -24.54 6.43 -12.98
C PHE A 52 -25.69 7.40 -12.71
N LYS A 53 -26.22 7.33 -11.49
CA LYS A 53 -27.29 8.22 -11.02
C LYS A 53 -26.86 8.86 -9.70
N VAL A 54 -26.98 10.18 -9.60
CA VAL A 54 -26.79 10.87 -8.32
C VAL A 54 -28.08 10.78 -7.52
N VAL A 55 -27.99 10.34 -6.27
CA VAL A 55 -29.13 10.18 -5.35
C VAL A 55 -28.80 10.87 -4.04
N ASP A 56 -29.67 11.77 -3.59
CA ASP A 56 -29.53 12.38 -2.27
C ASP A 56 -29.93 11.38 -1.17
N THR A 57 -29.04 11.14 -0.22
CA THR A 57 -29.27 10.29 0.96
C THR A 57 -29.17 11.13 2.23
N SER A 58 -29.57 10.57 3.38
CA SER A 58 -29.48 11.24 4.70
C SER A 58 -28.06 11.67 5.10
N TYR A 59 -27.02 11.09 4.48
CA TYR A 59 -25.62 11.46 4.70
C TYR A 59 -25.05 12.37 3.59
N GLY A 60 -25.90 12.89 2.69
CA GLY A 60 -25.54 13.71 1.54
C GLY A 60 -25.63 12.96 0.21
N ARG A 61 -25.04 13.55 -0.83
CA ARG A 61 -25.12 13.03 -2.21
C ARG A 61 -24.36 11.71 -2.36
N ALA A 62 -25.05 10.66 -2.82
CA ALA A 62 -24.49 9.39 -3.22
C ALA A 62 -24.47 9.25 -4.75
N LEU A 63 -23.58 8.39 -5.24
CA LEU A 63 -23.56 7.90 -6.61
C LEU A 63 -24.04 6.45 -6.61
N GLU A 64 -25.10 6.18 -7.37
CA GLU A 64 -25.74 4.86 -7.54
C GLU A 64 -25.40 4.29 -8.92
N LEU A 65 -25.18 2.97 -8.99
CA LEU A 65 -25.08 2.20 -10.22
C LEU A 65 -26.46 2.03 -10.87
N VAL A 66 -26.62 2.45 -12.13
CA VAL A 66 -27.87 2.29 -12.90
C VAL A 66 -27.92 0.94 -13.61
N ASN A 67 -26.82 0.56 -14.26
CA ASN A 67 -26.72 -0.69 -15.03
C ASN A 67 -25.52 -1.54 -14.61
N TRP A 68 -25.74 -2.84 -14.46
CA TRP A 68 -24.73 -3.83 -14.11
C TRP A 68 -24.12 -4.45 -15.38
N ASP A 69 -22.94 -3.98 -15.77
CA ASP A 69 -22.21 -4.54 -16.92
C ASP A 69 -21.43 -5.78 -16.49
N SER A 70 -22.02 -6.98 -16.63
CA SER A 70 -21.36 -8.26 -16.26
C SER A 70 -19.99 -8.46 -16.92
N ASN A 71 -19.74 -7.87 -18.10
CA ASN A 71 -18.44 -7.87 -18.78
C ASN A 71 -17.33 -7.16 -17.98
N LEU A 72 -17.69 -6.31 -17.01
CA LEU A 72 -16.75 -5.65 -16.09
C LEU A 72 -16.54 -6.43 -14.78
N ALA A 73 -17.34 -7.46 -14.50
CA ALA A 73 -17.20 -8.31 -13.31
C ALA A 73 -16.03 -9.33 -13.40
N ASN A 74 -15.16 -9.19 -14.41
CA ASN A 74 -13.93 -9.96 -14.54
C ASN A 74 -12.98 -9.62 -13.39
N ILE A 75 -12.60 -10.65 -12.63
CA ILE A 75 -11.61 -10.61 -11.54
C ILE A 75 -10.21 -10.40 -12.15
N LEU A 76 -9.33 -9.69 -11.45
CA LEU A 76 -7.91 -9.58 -11.76
C LEU A 76 -7.27 -10.99 -11.81
N PRO A 77 -6.73 -11.43 -12.97
CA PRO A 77 -6.25 -12.79 -13.15
C PRO A 77 -5.17 -13.13 -12.13
N LEU A 78 -5.25 -14.33 -11.56
CA LEU A 78 -4.29 -14.80 -10.57
C LEU A 78 -2.99 -15.20 -11.30
N ARG A 79 -1.98 -14.31 -11.28
CA ARG A 79 -0.73 -14.45 -12.04
C ARG A 79 -0.04 -15.81 -11.87
N ASP A 80 -0.18 -16.40 -10.69
CA ASP A 80 0.40 -17.69 -10.33
C ASP A 80 -0.09 -18.91 -11.12
N GLU A 81 -1.24 -18.86 -11.80
CA GLU A 81 -1.79 -20.04 -12.49
C GLU A 81 -1.14 -20.29 -13.86
N ASN A 82 -0.59 -19.24 -14.49
CA ASN A 82 0.00 -19.32 -15.84
C ASN A 82 1.53 -19.42 -15.87
N GLU A 83 2.22 -19.07 -14.77
CA GLU A 83 3.66 -19.34 -14.61
C GLU A 83 3.88 -20.83 -14.29
N SER A 84 3.62 -21.69 -15.27
CA SER A 84 4.08 -23.08 -15.27
C SER A 84 5.58 -23.11 -14.98
N VAL A 85 5.98 -23.79 -13.90
CA VAL A 85 7.30 -23.61 -13.27
C VAL A 85 8.38 -24.43 -13.99
N GLY A 86 8.45 -24.32 -15.32
CA GLY A 86 9.37 -25.06 -16.19
C GLY A 86 9.29 -26.58 -16.00
N LEU A 87 8.15 -27.10 -15.52
CA LEU A 87 8.06 -28.48 -15.06
C LEU A 87 8.11 -29.45 -16.25
N ILE A 88 9.17 -30.26 -16.29
CA ILE A 88 9.41 -31.30 -17.30
C ILE A 88 8.29 -32.37 -17.30
N VAL A 89 7.44 -32.42 -16.27
CA VAL A 89 6.28 -33.29 -16.14
C VAL A 89 5.13 -32.51 -15.51
N ASP A 90 3.94 -32.58 -16.13
CA ASP A 90 2.66 -32.09 -15.56
C ASP A 90 2.22 -32.94 -14.37
N ARG A 91 2.90 -32.76 -13.23
CA ARG A 91 2.55 -33.37 -11.95
C ARG A 91 2.32 -32.27 -10.92
N PRO A 92 1.18 -32.26 -10.19
CA PRO A 92 0.98 -31.31 -9.11
C PRO A 92 2.10 -31.46 -8.06
N LEU A 93 2.68 -30.34 -7.64
CA LEU A 93 3.84 -30.36 -6.75
C LEU A 93 3.52 -31.07 -5.43
N LYS A 94 4.38 -32.02 -5.04
CA LYS A 94 4.28 -32.78 -3.79
C LYS A 94 4.25 -31.88 -2.54
N PHE A 95 4.77 -30.66 -2.64
CA PHE A 95 4.71 -29.63 -1.62
C PHE A 95 4.09 -28.35 -2.19
N LYS A 96 3.07 -27.83 -1.50
CA LYS A 96 2.41 -26.57 -1.87
C LYS A 96 3.34 -25.41 -1.50
N HIS A 97 3.77 -24.67 -2.51
CA HIS A 97 4.66 -23.52 -2.34
C HIS A 97 3.84 -22.25 -2.20
N LEU A 98 4.10 -21.50 -1.14
CA LEU A 98 3.59 -20.15 -0.95
C LEU A 98 4.63 -19.19 -1.53
N ARG A 99 4.27 -18.44 -2.57
CA ARG A 99 5.11 -17.36 -3.10
C ARG A 99 5.06 -16.19 -2.12
N LEU A 100 6.19 -15.93 -1.47
CA LEU A 100 6.44 -14.77 -0.62
C LEU A 100 7.54 -13.92 -1.26
N ARG A 101 7.58 -12.63 -0.91
CA ARG A 101 8.70 -11.76 -1.33
C ARG A 101 10.02 -12.29 -0.76
N LYS A 102 11.11 -12.08 -1.51
CA LYS A 102 12.48 -12.40 -1.06
C LYS A 102 12.74 -11.72 0.29
N GLY A 103 13.40 -12.44 1.20
CA GLY A 103 13.64 -12.00 2.59
C GLY A 103 12.48 -12.18 3.58
N LEU A 104 11.23 -12.37 3.13
CA LEU A 104 10.09 -12.44 4.05
C LEU A 104 9.86 -13.87 4.60
N ASN A 105 10.38 -14.13 5.80
CA ASN A 105 10.21 -15.40 6.50
C ASN A 105 8.97 -15.42 7.41
N VAL A 106 8.06 -16.35 7.15
CA VAL A 106 6.76 -16.50 7.85
C VAL A 106 6.80 -17.73 8.78
N LYS A 107 6.34 -17.58 10.04
CA LYS A 107 6.24 -18.67 11.02
C LYS A 107 5.42 -19.84 10.46
N ARG A 108 5.88 -21.08 10.67
CA ARG A 108 5.29 -22.31 10.09
C ARG A 108 3.76 -22.39 10.19
N GLN A 109 3.20 -22.15 11.38
CA GLN A 109 1.74 -22.16 11.59
C GLN A 109 0.98 -21.17 10.68
N HIS A 110 1.53 -19.98 10.46
CA HIS A 110 0.93 -18.97 9.59
C HIS A 110 1.10 -19.32 8.11
N ARG A 111 2.24 -19.91 7.72
CA ARG A 111 2.42 -20.49 6.37
C ARG A 111 1.40 -21.60 6.10
N ASP A 112 1.15 -22.47 7.08
CA ASP A 112 0.18 -23.56 6.97
C ASP A 112 -1.28 -23.02 6.88
N TYR A 113 -1.59 -21.91 7.58
CA TYR A 113 -2.85 -21.17 7.41
C TYR A 113 -3.00 -20.57 6.00
N LEU A 114 -1.97 -19.89 5.48
CA LEU A 114 -2.00 -19.26 4.16
C LEU A 114 -2.13 -20.28 3.02
N ILE A 115 -1.53 -21.46 3.18
CA ILE A 115 -1.73 -22.60 2.25
C ILE A 115 -3.20 -23.03 2.26
N ARG A 116 -3.83 -23.23 3.44
CA ARG A 116 -5.26 -23.57 3.54
C ARG A 116 -6.18 -22.48 2.99
N PHE A 117 -5.86 -21.21 3.21
CA PHE A 117 -6.62 -20.06 2.69
C PHE A 117 -6.60 -20.02 1.15
N ARG A 118 -5.46 -20.37 0.54
CA ARG A 118 -5.34 -20.52 -0.91
C ARG A 118 -6.18 -21.70 -1.44
N GLU A 119 -6.26 -22.80 -0.69
CA GLU A 119 -7.02 -24.01 -1.07
C GLU A 119 -8.55 -23.86 -1.06
N LEU A 120 -9.09 -22.89 -0.32
CA LEU A 120 -10.52 -22.54 -0.40
C LEU A 120 -10.90 -22.12 -1.83
N PRO A 121 -12.16 -22.30 -2.28
CA PRO A 121 -12.61 -21.77 -3.57
C PRO A 121 -12.35 -20.26 -3.69
N ASN A 122 -12.03 -19.80 -4.90
CA ASN A 122 -11.85 -18.37 -5.16
C ASN A 122 -13.22 -17.68 -5.25
N VAL A 123 -13.44 -16.70 -4.38
CA VAL A 123 -14.73 -16.02 -4.19
C VAL A 123 -14.81 -14.81 -5.12
N CYS A 124 -15.78 -14.81 -6.05
CA CYS A 124 -16.02 -13.70 -6.96
C CYS A 124 -16.59 -12.49 -6.19
N PRO A 125 -15.83 -11.39 -5.96
CA PRO A 125 -16.25 -10.32 -5.05
C PRO A 125 -17.52 -9.59 -5.50
N TYR A 126 -17.78 -9.61 -6.81
CA TYR A 126 -18.97 -9.05 -7.47
C TYR A 126 -20.25 -9.88 -7.27
N ASN A 127 -20.15 -11.21 -7.18
CA ASN A 127 -21.33 -12.09 -7.15
C ASN A 127 -21.70 -12.55 -5.73
N THR A 128 -20.84 -12.34 -4.73
CA THR A 128 -21.04 -12.83 -3.37
C THR A 128 -21.52 -11.71 -2.45
N ASN A 129 -22.76 -11.84 -1.97
CA ASN A 129 -23.38 -10.85 -1.08
C ASN A 129 -22.65 -10.78 0.28
N VAL A 130 -22.62 -9.58 0.86
CA VAL A 130 -22.06 -9.36 2.22
C VAL A 130 -22.92 -10.01 3.31
N THR A 131 -24.21 -10.21 3.05
CA THR A 131 -25.21 -10.76 3.98
C THR A 131 -25.06 -12.25 4.26
N ASP A 132 -24.55 -12.99 3.30
CA ASP A 132 -24.67 -14.46 3.27
C ASP A 132 -23.47 -15.14 3.94
N LEU A 133 -22.42 -14.38 4.24
CA LEU A 133 -21.20 -14.83 4.88
C LEU A 133 -21.20 -14.51 6.38
N VAL A 134 -20.86 -15.51 7.20
CA VAL A 134 -20.68 -15.32 8.65
C VAL A 134 -19.53 -14.33 8.90
N LYS A 135 -19.81 -13.28 9.66
CA LYS A 135 -18.82 -12.26 10.02
C LYS A 135 -17.64 -12.90 10.73
N GLU A 136 -16.43 -12.53 10.32
CA GLU A 136 -15.16 -13.06 10.83
C GLU A 136 -14.88 -14.55 10.47
N SER A 137 -15.66 -15.15 9.54
CA SER A 137 -15.29 -16.40 8.84
C SER A 137 -14.07 -16.21 7.92
N ILE A 138 -13.32 -17.29 7.68
CA ILE A 138 -12.21 -17.34 6.71
C ILE A 138 -12.73 -17.05 5.28
N GLU A 139 -13.98 -17.40 4.96
CA GLU A 139 -14.61 -17.10 3.68
C GLU A 139 -14.92 -15.59 3.54
N ALA A 140 -15.30 -14.94 4.64
CA ALA A 140 -15.50 -13.49 4.69
C ALA A 140 -14.15 -12.74 4.58
N GLU A 141 -13.09 -13.27 5.19
CA GLU A 141 -11.72 -12.79 4.99
C GLU A 141 -11.25 -12.99 3.55
N LYS A 142 -11.57 -14.12 2.90
CA LYS A 142 -11.25 -14.36 1.48
C LYS A 142 -12.00 -13.42 0.55
N ARG A 143 -13.30 -13.16 0.79
CA ARG A 143 -14.06 -12.12 0.07
C ARG A 143 -13.46 -10.73 0.31
N ALA A 144 -13.12 -10.37 1.55
CA ALA A 144 -12.56 -9.06 1.87
C ALA A 144 -11.19 -8.83 1.20
N CYS A 145 -10.33 -9.86 1.17
CA CYS A 145 -9.07 -9.82 0.42
C CYS A 145 -9.33 -9.68 -1.09
N ALA A 146 -10.27 -10.42 -1.67
CA ALA A 146 -10.64 -10.28 -3.08
C ALA A 146 -11.15 -8.86 -3.41
N VAL A 147 -11.96 -8.24 -2.56
CA VAL A 147 -12.42 -6.84 -2.77
C VAL A 147 -11.25 -5.85 -2.67
N VAL A 148 -10.35 -5.97 -1.69
CA VAL A 148 -9.18 -5.06 -1.60
C VAL A 148 -8.22 -5.27 -2.78
N ARG A 149 -8.01 -6.52 -3.23
CA ARG A 149 -7.26 -6.87 -4.43
C ARG A 149 -7.83 -6.16 -5.67
N GLU A 150 -9.14 -6.24 -5.91
CA GLU A 150 -9.80 -5.51 -7.01
C GLU A 150 -9.64 -4.00 -6.89
N VAL A 151 -9.87 -3.42 -5.71
CA VAL A 151 -9.72 -1.96 -5.49
C VAL A 151 -8.28 -1.51 -5.78
N LEU A 152 -7.27 -2.22 -5.27
CA LEU A 152 -5.86 -1.89 -5.51
C LEU A 152 -5.45 -2.12 -6.97
N GLY A 153 -5.95 -3.15 -7.64
CA GLY A 153 -5.62 -3.38 -9.06
C GLY A 153 -6.16 -2.30 -9.99
N MET A 154 -7.21 -1.57 -9.58
CA MET A 154 -7.74 -0.41 -10.29
C MET A 154 -6.98 0.90 -10.04
N THR A 155 -6.19 1.04 -8.96
CA THR A 155 -5.46 2.28 -8.68
C THR A 155 -4.20 2.42 -9.53
N VAL A 156 -3.87 3.67 -9.88
CA VAL A 156 -2.80 4.01 -10.85
C VAL A 156 -1.44 3.45 -10.43
N GLU A 157 -1.14 3.54 -9.14
CA GLU A 157 0.11 3.07 -8.54
C GLU A 157 -0.04 1.72 -7.81
N LYS A 158 -1.12 0.98 -8.08
CA LYS A 158 -1.48 -0.31 -7.45
C LYS A 158 -1.41 -0.31 -5.90
N ARG A 159 -1.64 0.87 -5.30
CA ARG A 159 -1.55 1.18 -3.86
C ARG A 159 -2.65 2.13 -3.40
N THR A 160 -2.92 2.18 -2.10
CA THR A 160 -3.81 3.17 -1.42
C THR A 160 -3.36 3.39 0.04
N LEU A 161 -3.98 4.34 0.76
CA LEU A 161 -3.88 4.42 2.22
C LEU A 161 -4.85 3.42 2.89
N VAL A 162 -4.43 2.82 4.02
CA VAL A 162 -5.33 1.99 4.86
C VAL A 162 -6.56 2.80 5.28
N ASP A 163 -6.38 4.08 5.59
CA ASP A 163 -7.46 4.99 6.00
C ASP A 163 -8.52 5.18 4.90
N HIS A 164 -8.13 5.17 3.62
CA HIS A 164 -9.09 5.23 2.52
C HIS A 164 -9.95 3.95 2.52
N LEU A 165 -9.33 2.78 2.67
CA LEU A 165 -10.05 1.50 2.69
C LEU A 165 -10.93 1.33 3.95
N THR A 166 -10.49 1.77 5.13
CA THR A 166 -11.34 1.76 6.34
C THR A 166 -12.53 2.71 6.22
N HIS A 167 -12.41 3.79 5.45
CA HIS A 167 -13.51 4.73 5.21
C HIS A 167 -14.65 4.13 4.38
N PHE A 168 -14.37 3.22 3.44
CA PHE A 168 -15.38 2.46 2.66
C PHE A 168 -15.77 1.11 3.30
N ARG A 169 -15.41 0.90 4.56
CA ARG A 169 -15.58 -0.39 5.23
C ARG A 169 -17.02 -0.91 5.23
N LYS A 170 -18.03 -0.04 5.38
CA LYS A 170 -19.44 -0.45 5.40
C LYS A 170 -19.93 -0.84 4.01
N GLU A 171 -19.46 -0.12 3.01
CA GLU A 171 -19.83 -0.23 1.60
C GLU A 171 -19.25 -1.48 0.93
N PHE A 172 -18.03 -1.88 1.29
CA PHE A 172 -17.37 -3.07 0.78
C PHE A 172 -17.52 -4.33 1.67
N GLY A 173 -18.07 -4.18 2.88
CA GLY A 173 -18.24 -5.27 3.84
C GLY A 173 -16.94 -5.72 4.54
N LEU A 174 -16.00 -4.81 4.79
CA LEU A 174 -14.66 -5.13 5.30
C LEU A 174 -14.64 -5.36 6.84
N PRO A 175 -13.70 -6.18 7.36
CA PRO A 175 -13.63 -6.52 8.79
C PRO A 175 -13.22 -5.33 9.68
N ASN A 176 -13.49 -5.44 11.00
CA ASN A 176 -13.08 -4.43 12.00
C ASN A 176 -11.59 -4.14 11.94
N LYS A 177 -10.78 -5.20 11.91
CA LYS A 177 -9.32 -5.15 12.01
C LYS A 177 -8.69 -5.20 10.61
N LEU A 178 -9.10 -4.30 9.70
CA LEU A 178 -8.63 -4.30 8.30
C LEU A 178 -7.10 -4.29 8.20
N ARG A 179 -6.42 -3.41 8.96
CA ARG A 179 -4.95 -3.41 9.08
C ARG A 179 -4.38 -4.79 9.41
N GLY A 180 -4.98 -5.49 10.37
CA GLY A 180 -4.57 -6.83 10.78
C GLY A 180 -4.83 -7.89 9.69
N MET A 181 -5.94 -7.80 8.95
CA MET A 181 -6.22 -8.64 7.79
C MET A 181 -5.14 -8.48 6.72
N LEU A 182 -4.75 -7.24 6.41
CA LEU A 182 -3.73 -6.95 5.39
C LEU A 182 -2.35 -7.48 5.80
N VAL A 183 -1.95 -7.28 7.07
CA VAL A 183 -0.69 -7.84 7.61
C VAL A 183 -0.72 -9.36 7.72
N ARG A 184 -1.91 -9.99 7.85
CA ARG A 184 -2.06 -11.46 7.78
C ARG A 184 -1.81 -12.03 6.39
N HIS A 185 -1.92 -11.24 5.31
CA HIS A 185 -1.86 -11.72 3.92
C HIS A 185 -0.66 -11.15 3.13
N PRO A 186 0.59 -11.41 3.57
CA PRO A 186 1.81 -10.89 2.93
C PRO A 186 2.05 -11.38 1.50
N GLU A 187 1.37 -12.45 1.08
CA GLU A 187 1.40 -12.98 -0.28
C GLU A 187 0.61 -12.13 -1.28
N MET A 188 -0.43 -11.41 -0.81
CA MET A 188 -1.25 -10.51 -1.63
C MET A 188 -0.94 -9.03 -1.37
N PHE A 189 -0.63 -8.66 -0.12
CA PHE A 189 -0.50 -7.26 0.29
C PHE A 189 0.83 -6.99 1.01
N TYR A 190 1.41 -5.84 0.74
CA TYR A 190 2.48 -5.26 1.56
C TYR A 190 1.95 -4.00 2.23
N VAL A 191 2.15 -3.87 3.54
CA VAL A 191 1.76 -2.70 4.32
C VAL A 191 3.02 -1.95 4.74
N SER A 192 3.18 -0.73 4.26
CA SER A 192 4.27 0.17 4.62
C SER A 192 3.75 1.27 5.54
N LEU A 193 4.36 1.39 6.71
CA LEU A 193 4.10 2.46 7.68
C LEU A 193 5.04 3.61 7.35
N LYS A 194 4.54 4.70 6.73
CA LYS A 194 5.35 5.88 6.40
C LYS A 194 4.85 7.08 7.21
N GLY A 195 5.64 7.47 8.21
CA GLY A 195 5.22 8.45 9.21
C GLY A 195 3.99 7.96 9.97
N GLN A 196 2.93 8.79 10.03
CA GLN A 196 1.71 8.48 10.78
C GLN A 196 0.64 7.69 9.99
N ARG A 197 0.85 7.37 8.71
CA ARG A 197 -0.16 6.70 7.88
C ARG A 197 0.34 5.40 7.28
N ASP A 198 -0.44 4.34 7.44
CA ASP A 198 -0.21 3.07 6.78
C ASP A 198 -0.69 3.11 5.33
N SER A 199 0.14 2.58 4.43
CA SER A 199 -0.11 2.46 3.00
C SER A 199 -0.05 1.00 2.55
N VAL A 200 -0.95 0.60 1.65
CA VAL A 200 -1.13 -0.78 1.19
C VAL A 200 -0.75 -0.88 -0.27
N PHE A 201 0.04 -1.87 -0.62
CA PHE A 201 0.50 -2.15 -1.98
C PHE A 201 0.07 -3.57 -2.37
N LEU A 202 -0.52 -3.73 -3.56
CA LEU A 202 -0.83 -5.05 -4.13
C LEU A 202 0.46 -5.71 -4.61
N VAL A 203 0.87 -6.83 -4.01
CA VAL A 203 2.16 -7.49 -4.28
C VAL A 203 2.30 -7.86 -5.76
N GLU A 204 1.25 -8.43 -6.36
CA GLU A 204 1.24 -8.87 -7.77
C GLU A 204 1.35 -7.72 -8.78
N GLY A 205 1.03 -6.49 -8.37
CA GLY A 205 1.15 -5.30 -9.21
C GLY A 205 2.59 -4.83 -9.44
N TYR A 206 3.56 -5.44 -8.75
CA TYR A 206 4.97 -5.06 -8.74
C TYR A 206 5.87 -6.24 -9.12
N ASN A 207 6.96 -5.95 -9.84
CA ASN A 207 8.02 -6.92 -10.11
C ASN A 207 8.98 -7.05 -8.93
N ASP A 208 9.85 -8.08 -8.95
CA ASP A 208 10.96 -8.30 -8.01
C ASP A 208 11.84 -7.07 -7.75
N LYS A 209 11.92 -6.14 -8.71
CA LYS A 209 12.69 -4.87 -8.63
C LYS A 209 11.90 -3.69 -8.06
N GLY A 210 10.69 -3.89 -7.52
CA GLY A 210 9.85 -2.80 -7.00
C GLY A 210 9.22 -1.90 -8.07
N VAL A 211 9.29 -2.29 -9.35
CA VAL A 211 8.68 -1.54 -10.47
C VAL A 211 7.30 -2.11 -10.81
N ILE A 212 6.31 -1.24 -10.98
CA ILE A 212 4.93 -1.60 -11.36
C ILE A 212 4.94 -2.39 -12.69
N VAL A 213 4.20 -3.51 -12.73
CA VAL A 213 4.12 -4.43 -13.90
C VAL A 213 3.33 -3.80 -15.05
N GLU A 214 2.18 -3.21 -14.72
CA GLU A 214 1.23 -2.61 -15.66
C GLU A 214 1.11 -1.11 -15.34
N LYS A 215 1.83 -0.26 -16.09
CA LYS A 215 1.78 1.19 -15.94
C LYS A 215 0.55 1.77 -16.65
N ASP A 216 -0.31 2.44 -15.92
CA ASP A 216 -1.35 3.32 -16.49
C ASP A 216 -0.71 4.52 -17.23
N GLU A 217 -1.41 5.06 -18.24
CA GLU A 217 -1.03 6.30 -18.98
C GLU A 217 -0.64 7.44 -18.02
N ILE A 218 -1.41 7.60 -16.94
CA ILE A 218 -1.22 8.64 -15.91
C ILE A 218 0.08 8.42 -15.12
N SER A 219 0.49 7.17 -14.91
CA SER A 219 1.76 6.85 -14.25
C SER A 219 2.95 7.19 -15.15
N ALA A 220 2.86 6.90 -16.45
CA ALA A 220 3.92 7.22 -17.40
C ALA A 220 4.14 8.74 -17.53
N ILE A 221 3.06 9.52 -17.67
CA ILE A 221 3.11 11.00 -17.71
C ILE A 221 3.69 11.57 -16.40
N LYS A 222 3.41 10.94 -15.25
CA LYS A 222 3.99 11.33 -13.96
C LYS A 222 5.49 11.04 -13.89
N ASP A 223 5.93 9.89 -14.38
CA ASP A 223 7.35 9.53 -14.42
C ASP A 223 8.14 10.51 -15.30
N GLU A 224 7.64 10.81 -16.51
CA GLU A 224 8.20 11.79 -17.45
C GLU A 224 8.28 13.20 -16.83
N LEU A 225 7.20 13.66 -16.17
CA LEU A 225 7.21 14.94 -15.46
C LEU A 225 8.25 14.98 -14.33
N MET A 226 8.44 13.89 -13.60
CA MET A 226 9.45 13.79 -12.54
C MET A 226 10.88 13.74 -13.11
N GLU A 227 11.07 13.22 -14.32
CA GLU A 227 12.37 13.28 -15.03
C GLU A 227 12.67 14.71 -15.48
N LEU A 228 11.73 15.40 -16.12
CA LEU A 228 11.86 16.82 -16.50
C LEU A 228 12.10 17.75 -15.29
N VAL A 229 11.49 17.46 -14.13
CA VAL A 229 11.76 18.21 -12.89
C VAL A 229 13.17 17.95 -12.35
N ARG A 230 13.69 16.71 -12.45
CA ARG A 230 15.08 16.41 -12.07
C ARG A 230 16.08 17.09 -12.99
N GLU A 231 15.85 17.08 -14.30
CA GLU A 231 16.66 17.84 -15.27
C GLU A 231 16.59 19.35 -14.99
N GLY A 232 15.42 19.87 -14.66
CA GLY A 232 15.21 21.26 -14.23
C GLY A 232 15.92 21.64 -12.92
N LYS A 233 16.01 20.73 -11.93
CA LYS A 233 16.86 20.91 -10.74
C LYS A 233 18.34 20.84 -11.13
N ARG A 234 18.75 19.88 -11.96
CA ARG A 234 20.13 19.68 -12.42
C ARG A 234 20.67 20.91 -13.15
N MET A 235 19.96 21.44 -14.13
CA MET A 235 20.38 22.65 -14.88
C MET A 235 20.50 23.88 -13.98
N ARG A 236 19.67 24.03 -12.94
CA ARG A 236 19.83 25.10 -11.94
C ARG A 236 21.11 24.92 -11.12
N ARG A 237 21.38 23.69 -10.66
CA ARG A 237 22.60 23.35 -9.89
C ARG A 237 23.87 23.50 -10.74
N GLU A 238 23.83 23.16 -12.03
CA GLU A 238 24.92 23.37 -12.98
C GLU A 238 25.17 24.87 -13.24
N ARG A 239 24.12 25.69 -13.41
CA ARG A 239 24.26 27.16 -13.50
C ARG A 239 24.77 27.80 -12.22
N ARG A 240 24.26 27.43 -11.03
CA ARG A 240 24.78 27.91 -9.74
C ARG A 240 26.30 27.60 -9.62
N LYS A 241 26.74 26.41 -10.05
CA LYS A 241 28.17 26.05 -10.12
C LYS A 241 28.95 26.87 -11.16
N GLU A 242 28.39 27.16 -12.33
CA GLU A 242 29.04 27.99 -13.35
C GLU A 242 29.30 29.42 -12.84
N TYR A 243 28.37 30.02 -12.08
CA TYR A 243 28.62 31.30 -11.41
C TYR A 243 29.69 31.19 -10.31
N ILE A 244 29.57 30.21 -9.40
CA ILE A 244 30.47 30.07 -8.24
C ILE A 244 31.92 29.76 -8.64
N TYR A 245 32.14 28.95 -9.68
CA TYR A 245 33.49 28.57 -10.15
C TYR A 245 33.99 29.40 -11.35
N GLY A 246 33.12 30.17 -12.01
CA GLY A 246 33.47 31.03 -13.14
C GLY A 246 34.13 32.36 -12.73
N ASP A 247 33.80 32.89 -11.55
CA ASP A 247 34.22 34.23 -11.11
C ASP A 247 35.63 34.30 -10.48
N VAL A 248 36.57 33.54 -11.04
CA VAL A 248 38.00 33.57 -10.64
C VAL A 248 38.85 34.32 -11.69
N ASN A 249 38.27 34.76 -12.81
CA ASN A 249 39.04 35.21 -13.99
C ASN A 249 38.47 36.43 -14.76
N LYS A 250 37.68 37.32 -14.14
CA LYS A 250 37.32 38.62 -14.77
C LYS A 250 37.34 39.80 -13.80
N SER A 251 38.39 40.61 -13.93
CA SER A 251 38.43 41.98 -13.42
C SER A 251 37.51 42.90 -14.22
N ASP A 252 36.80 43.79 -13.52
CA ASP A 252 36.17 45.03 -13.99
C ASP A 252 35.11 44.97 -15.11
N THR A 253 33.83 45.19 -14.74
CA THR A 253 33.07 46.41 -15.13
C THR A 253 31.74 46.51 -14.33
N GLN A 254 31.32 47.74 -14.04
CA GLN A 254 30.27 48.21 -13.13
C GLN A 254 28.84 47.57 -13.21
N PRO A 255 28.03 47.68 -12.13
CA PRO A 255 26.69 47.09 -12.03
C PRO A 255 25.57 47.90 -12.69
N LEU A 256 24.46 47.22 -13.02
CA LEU A 256 23.15 47.83 -13.33
C LEU A 256 22.01 46.98 -12.74
N ASP A 257 20.91 47.65 -12.39
CA ASP A 257 19.90 47.16 -11.44
C ASP A 257 18.87 46.13 -11.96
N ASN A 258 18.18 45.52 -10.99
CA ASN A 258 16.81 45.00 -11.05
C ASN A 258 16.54 43.74 -11.88
N GLN A 259 16.63 42.59 -11.20
CA GLN A 259 15.68 41.49 -11.40
C GLN A 259 15.39 40.73 -10.10
N VAL A 260 14.48 41.31 -9.30
CA VAL A 260 13.72 40.77 -8.15
C VAL A 260 14.34 39.59 -7.38
N ASP A 261 14.74 39.84 -6.13
CA ASP A 261 15.14 38.82 -5.16
C ASP A 261 13.99 37.86 -4.77
N ASP A 262 13.87 36.73 -5.47
CA ASP A 262 13.12 35.55 -5.01
C ASP A 262 14.05 34.49 -4.35
N GLU A 263 15.39 34.66 -4.40
CA GLU A 263 16.34 33.60 -4.01
C GLU A 263 16.50 33.38 -2.48
N TYR A 264 16.09 34.32 -1.62
CA TYR A 264 16.37 34.26 -0.17
C TYR A 264 15.54 33.20 0.61
N TYR A 265 14.60 32.49 -0.03
CA TYR A 265 13.73 31.49 0.63
C TYR A 265 13.94 30.05 0.15
N ASP A 266 14.79 29.80 -0.86
CA ASP A 266 15.04 28.46 -1.44
C ASP A 266 16.18 27.70 -0.71
N ASP A 267 17.07 28.43 -0.03
CA ASP A 267 18.30 27.91 0.59
C ASP A 267 18.04 26.84 1.68
N PHE A 268 16.94 27.00 2.44
CA PHE A 268 16.48 26.01 3.43
C PHE A 268 15.80 24.77 2.83
N ALA A 269 15.59 24.71 1.51
CA ALA A 269 14.89 23.61 0.85
C ALA A 269 15.82 22.59 0.18
N ASP A 270 17.02 22.98 -0.25
CA ASP A 270 18.00 22.05 -0.84
C ASP A 270 18.74 21.22 0.25
N ASP A 271 19.10 21.81 1.40
CA ASP A 271 19.83 21.14 2.51
C ASP A 271 19.04 19.95 3.11
N LEU A 272 17.71 20.08 3.21
CA LEU A 272 16.84 19.05 3.78
C LEU A 272 16.63 17.83 2.85
N ASP A 273 16.97 17.94 1.56
CA ASP A 273 16.76 16.91 0.52
C ASP A 273 18.00 15.97 0.40
N ASP A 274 19.19 16.41 0.83
CA ASP A 274 20.41 15.59 0.86
C ASP A 274 20.48 14.67 2.10
N LEU A 275 19.84 15.04 3.22
CA LEU A 275 19.72 14.17 4.40
C LEU A 275 19.01 12.84 4.10
N PHE A 276 18.10 12.83 3.11
CA PHE A 276 17.40 11.62 2.65
C PHE A 276 18.19 10.78 1.62
N GLN A 277 19.37 11.22 1.19
CA GLN A 277 20.22 10.49 0.23
C GLN A 277 21.37 9.72 0.90
N LEU A 278 21.69 10.01 2.16
CA LEU A 278 22.82 9.40 2.87
C LEU A 278 22.54 7.99 3.44
N GLU A 279 21.27 7.60 3.59
CA GLU A 279 20.87 6.39 4.32
C GLU A 279 20.93 5.08 3.50
N ASP A 280 21.20 5.16 2.19
CA ASP A 280 21.12 4.02 1.24
C ASP A 280 22.50 3.48 0.78
N TYR A 281 23.60 3.93 1.41
CA TYR A 281 24.96 3.41 1.17
C TYR A 281 25.49 2.59 2.36
N SER A 282 25.08 1.32 2.41
CA SER A 282 25.79 0.31 3.20
C SER A 282 27.13 -0.01 2.52
N SER A 283 28.23 0.55 3.04
CA SER A 283 29.58 0.25 2.57
C SER A 283 30.20 -0.85 3.43
N GLU A 284 30.34 -2.06 2.87
CA GLU A 284 31.25 -3.08 3.38
C GLU A 284 32.66 -2.79 2.82
N ASP A 285 33.66 -2.61 3.68
CA ASP A 285 35.04 -3.11 3.54
C ASP A 285 35.90 -2.66 4.74
N ASP A 286 36.90 -3.48 5.09
CA ASP A 286 37.59 -3.43 6.40
C ASP A 286 38.79 -2.46 6.48
N VAL A 287 39.05 -1.95 7.70
CA VAL A 287 40.39 -1.54 8.16
C VAL A 287 40.53 -1.90 9.65
N ASP A 288 41.56 -2.68 9.99
CA ASP A 288 41.92 -2.97 11.39
C ASP A 288 42.57 -1.74 12.07
N ASP A 289 42.18 -1.44 13.32
CA ASP A 289 43.09 -0.98 14.37
C ASP A 289 42.52 -1.39 15.75
N ASP A 290 43.39 -1.57 16.75
CA ASP A 290 43.09 -2.36 17.95
C ASP A 290 43.14 -1.54 19.27
N GLU A 291 42.66 -2.15 20.37
CA GLU A 291 42.77 -1.71 21.78
C GLU A 291 42.29 -0.29 22.19
N SER A 292 41.13 -0.22 22.86
CA SER A 292 41.11 0.01 24.33
C SER A 292 39.71 -0.16 24.93
N GLU A 293 39.57 -0.99 25.98
CA GLU A 293 38.33 -1.12 26.77
C GLU A 293 38.24 -0.11 27.95
N GLU A 294 37.07 -0.11 28.59
CA GLU A 294 36.70 0.54 29.87
C GLU A 294 36.22 2.02 29.87
N GLU A 295 35.48 2.35 30.93
CA GLU A 295 34.88 3.66 31.31
C GLU A 295 33.96 4.41 30.31
N LEU A 296 32.69 3.97 30.22
CA LEU A 296 31.56 4.90 30.47
C LEU A 296 30.22 4.22 30.86
N ILE A 297 30.26 3.30 31.82
CA ILE A 297 29.03 2.83 32.50
C ILE A 297 28.57 3.89 33.51
N ARG A 298 27.40 4.52 33.29
CA ARG A 298 26.41 4.95 34.34
C ARG A 298 25.18 5.64 33.74
N LEU A 299 24.05 5.52 34.46
CA LEU A 299 22.67 5.96 34.09
C LEU A 299 21.99 4.94 33.15
N GLU A 300 21.21 3.95 33.62
CA GLU A 300 20.08 4.01 34.58
C GLU A 300 19.01 5.05 34.15
N GLU A 301 17.71 4.72 34.02
CA GLU A 301 17.00 3.45 34.26
C GLU A 301 15.56 3.49 33.65
N LYS A 302 14.84 2.35 33.74
CA LYS A 302 13.38 2.13 33.63
C LYS A 302 12.77 2.04 32.21
N GLY A 303 12.21 0.86 31.90
CA GLY A 303 11.40 0.63 30.69
C GLY A 303 10.77 -0.76 30.50
N GLU A 304 11.12 -1.77 31.31
CA GLU A 304 10.65 -3.15 31.10
C GLU A 304 9.22 -3.44 31.58
N PHE A 305 8.33 -3.77 30.64
CA PHE A 305 7.35 -4.88 30.72
C PHE A 305 6.73 -5.06 29.32
N TRP A 306 6.45 -6.26 28.80
CA TRP A 306 6.07 -7.50 29.48
C TRP A 306 6.82 -8.71 28.90
N MET A 307 7.16 -9.68 29.75
CA MET A 307 7.45 -11.06 29.35
C MET A 307 6.47 -12.02 30.02
N ALA A 308 6.18 -13.14 29.36
CA ALA A 308 5.21 -14.12 29.86
C ALA A 308 5.86 -15.06 30.88
N GLU A 309 5.27 -15.18 32.07
CA GLU A 309 5.75 -16.07 33.11
C GLU A 309 5.13 -17.47 32.96
N THR A 310 5.99 -18.47 32.73
CA THR A 310 5.62 -19.89 32.78
C THR A 310 6.50 -20.60 33.79
N THR A 311 5.92 -20.97 34.93
CA THR A 311 6.57 -21.82 35.94
C THR A 311 5.81 -23.12 36.11
N ALA A 312 6.54 -24.22 36.23
CA ALA A 312 6.02 -25.55 36.47
C ALA A 312 7.04 -26.38 37.26
N SER A 313 6.54 -27.34 38.05
CA SER A 313 7.30 -28.26 38.91
C SER A 313 8.00 -27.65 40.14
N SER A 314 8.10 -28.34 41.29
CA SER A 314 7.44 -29.58 41.78
C SER A 314 7.84 -29.86 43.24
N ILE A 315 7.04 -30.66 43.99
CA ILE A 315 7.47 -31.53 45.14
C ILE A 315 7.90 -30.76 46.42
N ASN A 316 7.62 -31.10 47.70
CA ASN A 316 7.09 -32.26 48.46
C ASN A 316 6.55 -31.76 49.86
N GLN A 317 6.01 -32.49 50.86
CA GLN A 317 5.47 -33.86 51.07
C GLN A 317 4.62 -33.91 52.37
N ASN A 318 3.59 -34.78 52.46
CA ASN A 318 2.90 -35.30 53.69
C ASN A 318 2.22 -34.26 54.65
N ASP A 319 1.34 -34.59 55.60
CA ASP A 319 0.83 -35.89 56.11
C ASP A 319 -0.65 -35.83 56.62
N CYS A 320 -1.25 -37.00 56.89
CA CYS A 320 -2.41 -37.37 57.72
C CYS A 320 -3.46 -36.32 58.22
N GLY A 321 -4.76 -36.62 58.05
CA GLY A 321 -5.85 -35.97 58.81
C GLY A 321 -7.28 -36.44 58.48
N SER A 322 -7.88 -37.27 59.33
CA SER A 322 -9.22 -37.88 59.12
C SER A 322 -10.40 -36.97 59.44
N GLY A 323 -11.51 -37.14 58.72
CA GLY A 323 -12.86 -37.13 59.32
C GLY A 323 -13.84 -36.02 58.86
N PRO A 324 -15.17 -36.26 58.95
CA PRO A 324 -16.18 -35.38 58.35
C PRO A 324 -17.06 -34.62 59.37
N TRP A 325 -17.67 -33.52 58.91
CA TRP A 325 -19.02 -33.05 59.25
C TRP A 325 -19.60 -32.27 58.06
#